data_AF-A0AA96X0B7-F1
#
_entry.id   AF-A0AA96X0B7-F1
#
_cell.length_a   1.000
_cell.length_b   1.000
_cell.length_c   1.000
_cell.angle_alpha   90.00
_cell.angle_beta   90.00
_cell.angle_gamma   90.00
#
_symmetry.space_group_name_H-M   'P 1'
#
loop_
_entity.id
_entity.type
_entity.pdbx_description
1 polymer ?
#
loop_
_entity_poly.entity_id
_entity_poly.type
_entity_poly.pdbx_seq_one_letter_code
_entity_poly.pdbx_strand_id
1 'polypeptide(L)'
;MLECADCARAIVRWLNQQGIEGIILRLRTRNGEDYILSKRLEQLGITESITLNGQHFGVEVRGKVFDNLSEEGRSRQDWLKDFSCHSGLFTLTELNRF
;
A
#
# COMPACT_ATOMS: atom_id res chain seq x y z
N MET A 1 -10.36 0.78 -8.87
CA MET A 1 -9.33 0.38 -7.88
C MET A 1 -9.15 1.54 -6.90
N LEU A 2 -9.72 1.42 -5.69
CA LEU A 2 -9.72 2.43 -4.61
C LEU A 2 -9.99 1.77 -3.24
N GLU A 3 -9.49 0.56 -3.02
CA GLU A 3 -9.95 -0.31 -1.92
C GLU A 3 -8.84 -0.68 -0.93
N CYS A 4 -7.69 -0.01 -1.00
CA CYS A 4 -6.52 -0.33 -0.17
C CYS A 4 -6.83 -0.26 1.33
N ALA A 5 -7.69 0.68 1.77
CA ALA A 5 -8.10 0.80 3.16
C ALA A 5 -8.99 -0.37 3.61
N ASP A 6 -9.92 -0.83 2.76
CA ASP A 6 -10.76 -2.00 3.04
C ASP A 6 -9.95 -3.29 3.05
N CYS A 7 -9.04 -3.44 2.08
CA CYS A 7 -8.09 -4.55 2.04
C CYS A 7 -7.22 -4.59 3.31
N ALA A 8 -6.64 -3.46 3.72
CA ALA A 8 -5.85 -3.38 4.94
C ALA A 8 -6.68 -3.76 6.17
N ARG A 9 -7.93 -3.29 6.28
CA ARG A 9 -8.85 -3.69 7.37
C ARG A 9 -9.13 -5.19 7.36
N ALA A 10 -9.36 -5.79 6.20
CA ALA A 10 -9.63 -7.23 6.08
C ALA A 10 -8.41 -8.06 6.50
N ILE A 11 -7.22 -7.69 6.04
CA ILE A 11 -5.95 -8.34 6.42
C ILE A 11 -5.73 -8.26 7.94
N VAL A 12 -5.85 -7.06 8.53
CA VAL A 12 -5.68 -6.85 9.98
C VAL A 12 -6.67 -7.70 10.78
N ARG A 13 -7.95 -7.75 10.37
CA ARG A 13 -8.96 -8.58 11.04
C ARG A 13 -8.58 -10.05 11.03
N TRP A 14 -8.15 -10.57 9.88
CA TRP A 14 -7.76 -11.97 9.75
C TRP A 14 -6.52 -12.29 10.61
N LEU A 15 -5.48 -11.46 10.55
CA LEU A 15 -4.25 -11.65 11.31
C LEU A 15 -4.49 -11.64 12.83
N ASN A 16 -5.32 -10.71 13.31
CA ASN A 16 -5.71 -10.65 14.72
C ASN A 16 -6.41 -11.94 15.18
N GLN A 17 -7.29 -12.52 14.34
CA GLN A 17 -7.94 -13.80 14.65
C GLN A 17 -6.95 -14.96 14.74
N GLN A 18 -5.81 -14.88 14.04
CA GLN A 18 -4.75 -15.89 14.07
C GLN A 18 -3.68 -15.60 15.13
N GLY A 19 -3.76 -14.48 15.87
CA GLY A 19 -2.72 -14.06 16.80
C GLY A 19 -1.39 -13.73 16.11
N ILE A 20 -1.44 -13.24 14.87
CA ILE A 20 -0.25 -12.87 14.09
C ILE A 20 -0.07 -11.35 14.14
N GLU A 21 1.06 -10.92 14.66
CA GLU A 21 1.39 -9.49 14.71
C GLU A 21 1.70 -8.90 13.33
N GLY A 22 1.37 -7.62 13.17
CA GLY A 22 1.65 -6.87 11.94
C GLY A 22 1.72 -5.36 12.14
N ILE A 23 2.06 -4.65 11.06
CA ILE A 23 2.18 -3.19 11.04
C ILE A 23 1.32 -2.64 9.90
N ILE A 24 0.44 -1.68 10.20
CA ILE A 24 -0.26 -0.94 9.15
C ILE A 24 0.66 0.15 8.62
N LEU A 25 0.95 0.11 7.33
CA LEU A 25 1.72 1.10 6.60
C LEU A 25 0.77 2.03 5.83
N ARG A 26 1.04 3.34 5.91
CA ARG A 26 0.41 4.35 5.05
C ARG A 26 1.47 5.05 4.22
N LEU A 27 1.34 4.95 2.91
CA LEU A 27 2.08 5.75 1.95
C LEU A 27 1.24 6.95 1.54
N ARG A 28 1.83 8.15 1.60
CA ARG A 28 1.16 9.38 1.18
C ARG A 28 2.06 10.19 0.26
N THR A 29 1.50 10.78 -0.78
CA THR A 29 2.18 11.78 -1.62
C THR A 29 2.66 12.95 -0.76
N ARG A 30 3.91 13.39 -0.94
CA ARG A 30 4.49 14.40 -0.05
C ARG A 30 4.00 15.81 -0.33
N ASN A 31 3.71 16.12 -1.60
CA ASN A 31 3.41 17.48 -2.05
C ASN A 31 1.90 17.71 -2.25
N GLY A 32 1.06 16.81 -1.72
CA GLY A 32 -0.40 16.95 -1.75
C GLY A 32 -1.07 16.50 -3.04
N GLU A 33 -0.36 15.76 -3.90
CA GLU A 33 -0.96 15.14 -5.07
C GLU A 33 -2.04 14.14 -4.64
N ASP A 34 -3.17 14.13 -5.33
CA ASP A 34 -4.32 13.28 -5.03
C ASP A 34 -4.25 11.89 -5.69
N TYR A 35 -3.21 11.62 -6.47
CA TYR A 35 -3.10 10.41 -7.25
C TYR A 35 -1.77 9.67 -7.01
N ILE A 36 -1.86 8.35 -7.12
CA ILE A 36 -0.73 7.41 -7.11
C ILE A 36 -0.93 6.46 -8.29
N LEU A 37 0.15 6.16 -9.00
CA LEU A 37 0.20 5.15 -10.06
C LEU A 37 1.00 3.94 -9.56
N SER A 38 0.74 2.77 -10.13
CA SER A 38 1.47 1.53 -9.84
C SER A 38 2.22 1.08 -11.08
N LYS A 39 3.54 1.02 -10.98
CA LYS A 39 4.44 0.69 -12.10
C LYS A 39 4.18 -0.71 -12.64
N ARG A 40 3.86 -1.69 -11.79
CA ARG A 40 3.48 -3.03 -12.27
C ARG A 40 2.18 -3.01 -13.07
N LEU A 41 1.23 -2.14 -12.74
CA LEU A 41 -0.02 -2.00 -13.50
C LEU A 41 0.26 -1.30 -14.83
N GLU A 42 1.13 -0.27 -14.82
CA GLU A 42 1.57 0.41 -16.04
C GLU A 42 2.24 -0.59 -17.02
N GLN A 43 3.03 -1.54 -16.51
CA GLN A 43 3.61 -2.63 -17.31
C GLN A 43 2.55 -3.56 -17.95
N LEU A 44 1.35 -3.61 -17.39
CA LEU A 44 0.21 -4.36 -17.94
C LEU A 44 -0.70 -3.48 -18.81
N GLY A 45 -0.31 -2.24 -19.08
CA GLY A 45 -1.08 -1.27 -19.86
C GLY A 45 -2.19 -0.55 -19.07
N ILE A 46 -2.24 -0.73 -17.75
CA ILE A 46 -3.19 -0.06 -16.86
C ILE A 46 -2.52 1.19 -16.31
N THR A 47 -2.98 2.37 -16.73
CA THR A 47 -2.36 3.66 -16.42
C THR A 47 -3.23 4.54 -15.54
N GLU A 48 -4.35 4.00 -15.07
CA GLU A 48 -5.28 4.65 -14.17
C GLU A 48 -4.68 4.79 -12.77
N SER A 49 -5.06 5.86 -12.09
CA SER A 49 -4.67 6.03 -10.69
C SER A 49 -5.32 4.99 -9.78
N ILE A 50 -4.54 4.52 -8.82
CA ILE A 50 -4.98 3.60 -7.77
C ILE A 50 -5.53 4.33 -6.53
N THR A 51 -5.49 5.68 -6.51
CA THR A 51 -5.99 6.53 -5.41
C THR A 51 -6.65 7.81 -5.94
N LEU A 52 -7.56 8.40 -5.17
CA LEU A 52 -8.10 9.76 -5.44
C LEU A 52 -7.80 10.77 -4.32
N ASN A 53 -6.95 10.39 -3.36
CA ASN A 53 -6.59 11.22 -2.22
C ASN A 53 -5.09 11.19 -1.89
N GLY A 54 -4.28 10.61 -2.78
CA GLY A 54 -2.83 10.49 -2.63
C GLY A 54 -2.39 9.56 -1.50
N GLN A 55 -3.24 8.65 -1.04
CA GLN A 55 -2.96 7.75 0.07
C GLN A 55 -3.15 6.29 -0.32
N HIS A 56 -2.15 5.46 -0.02
CA HIS A 56 -2.18 4.02 -0.23
C HIS A 56 -1.80 3.28 1.06
N PHE A 57 -2.47 2.17 1.34
CA PHE A 57 -2.28 1.39 2.56
C PHE A 57 -1.75 0.00 2.24
N GLY A 58 -0.85 -0.47 3.08
CA GLY A 58 -0.38 -1.86 3.09
C GLY A 58 -0.28 -2.38 4.52
N VAL A 59 -0.26 -3.69 4.67
CA VAL A 59 -0.07 -4.36 5.97
C VAL A 59 1.20 -5.18 5.89
N GLU A 60 2.17 -4.87 6.75
CA GLU A 60 3.41 -5.61 6.85
C GLU A 60 3.33 -6.72 7.89
N VAL A 61 3.66 -7.94 7.47
CA VAL A 61 3.70 -9.13 8.29
C VAL A 61 4.95 -9.91 7.93
N ARG A 62 5.79 -10.23 8.93
CA ARG A 62 7.00 -11.05 8.76
C ARG A 62 7.89 -10.61 7.58
N GLY A 63 8.06 -9.29 7.42
CA GLY A 63 8.90 -8.68 6.38
C GLY A 63 8.27 -8.57 4.99
N LYS A 64 6.99 -8.95 4.83
CA LYS A 64 6.23 -8.80 3.59
C LYS A 64 5.08 -7.82 3.76
N VAL A 65 4.88 -6.94 2.79
CA VAL A 65 3.77 -5.98 2.71
C VAL A 65 2.72 -6.52 1.76
N PHE A 66 1.49 -6.63 2.27
CA PHE A 66 0.29 -7.04 1.55
C PHE A 66 -0.62 -5.83 1.34
N ASP A 67 -1.22 -5.72 0.17
CA ASP A 67 -2.22 -4.70 -0.18
C ASP A 67 -3.16 -5.27 -1.25
N ASN A 68 -4.08 -4.45 -1.75
CA ASN A 68 -5.06 -4.84 -2.76
C ASN A 68 -4.46 -5.17 -4.14
N LEU A 69 -3.12 -5.12 -4.29
CA LEU A 69 -2.39 -5.43 -5.51
C LEU A 69 -1.31 -6.52 -5.31
N SER A 70 -1.07 -6.94 -4.07
CA SER A 70 0.08 -7.78 -3.69
C SER A 70 -0.38 -8.96 -2.84
N GLU A 71 -1.10 -9.90 -3.45
CA GLU A 71 -1.64 -11.07 -2.75
C GLU A 71 -0.55 -11.95 -2.12
N GLU A 72 0.60 -12.12 -2.79
CA GLU A 72 1.73 -12.92 -2.29
C GLU A 72 2.66 -12.17 -1.31
N GLY A 73 2.36 -10.89 -1.11
CA GLY A 73 3.19 -9.93 -0.38
C GLY A 73 4.49 -9.58 -1.10
N ARG A 74 5.00 -8.36 -0.87
CA ARG A 74 6.29 -7.89 -1.39
C ARG A 74 7.21 -7.45 -0.27
N SER A 75 8.52 -7.42 -0.49
CA SER A 75 9.41 -6.75 0.48
C SER A 75 8.97 -5.29 0.64
N ARG A 76 9.18 -4.67 1.81
CA ARG A 76 8.87 -3.25 2.03
C ARG A 76 9.52 -2.36 0.96
N GLN A 77 10.75 -2.67 0.57
CA GLN A 77 11.48 -1.92 -0.44
C GLN A 77 10.85 -2.05 -1.84
N ASP A 78 10.46 -3.27 -2.24
CA ASP A 78 9.85 -3.49 -3.56
C ASP A 78 8.43 -2.94 -3.62
N TRP A 79 7.70 -2.98 -2.50
CA TRP A 79 6.41 -2.33 -2.36
C TRP A 79 6.54 -0.82 -2.56
N LEU A 80 7.50 -0.15 -1.90
CA LEU A 80 7.73 1.29 -2.09
C LEU A 80 8.15 1.65 -3.53
N LYS A 81 8.94 0.79 -4.18
CA LYS A 81 9.40 1.02 -5.57
C LYS A 81 8.27 0.90 -6.59
N ASP A 82 7.19 0.21 -6.27
CA ASP A 82 6.05 0.01 -7.17
C ASP A 82 5.27 1.29 -7.44
N PHE A 83 5.29 2.25 -6.51
CA PHE A 83 4.45 3.44 -6.63
C PHE A 83 5.17 4.63 -7.25
N SER A 84 4.41 5.45 -7.98
CA SER A 84 4.85 6.73 -8.54
C SER A 84 3.76 7.80 -8.39
N CYS A 85 4.18 9.05 -8.32
CA CYS A 85 3.34 10.24 -8.31
C CYS A 85 4.09 11.35 -9.08
N HIS A 86 3.45 12.50 -9.31
CA HIS A 86 4.06 13.60 -10.09
C HIS A 86 5.44 14.01 -9.57
N SER A 87 5.56 14.27 -8.25
CA SER A 87 6.84 14.68 -7.65
C SER A 87 7.82 13.54 -7.43
N GLY A 88 7.37 12.28 -7.53
CA GLY A 88 8.15 11.10 -7.15
C GLY A 88 8.43 11.00 -5.64
N LEU A 89 7.79 11.82 -4.81
CA LEU A 89 8.09 11.94 -3.39
C LEU A 89 6.93 11.44 -2.53
N PHE A 90 7.27 10.55 -1.61
CA PHE A 90 6.32 9.94 -0.68
C PHE A 90 6.77 10.08 0.77
N THR A 91 5.80 10.04 1.67
CA THR A 91 5.99 9.83 3.11
C THR A 91 5.38 8.49 3.49
N LEU A 92 6.19 7.63 4.11
CA LEU A 92 5.76 6.39 4.71
C LEU A 92 5.51 6.60 6.21
N THR A 93 4.37 6.18 6.72
CA THR A 93 4.03 6.21 8.15
C THR A 93 3.63 4.80 8.62
N GLU A 94 4.23 4.32 9.71
CA GLU A 94 3.71 3.17 10.46
C GLU A 94 2.58 3.68 11.37
N LEU A 95 1.33 3.26 11.12
CA LEU A 95 0.16 3.79 11.84
C LEU A 95 -0.13 3.06 13.14
N ASN A 96 -0.07 1.73 13.12
CA ASN A 96 -0.32 0.92 14.30
C ASN A 96 0.41 -0.43 14.18
N ARG A 97 0.85 -0.95 15.33
CA ARG A 97 1.26 -2.35 15.50
C ARG A 97 0.14 -3.05 16.25
N PHE A 98 -0.25 -4.23 15.78
CA PHE A 98 -1.31 -5.05 16.36
C PHE A 98 -0.82 -6.48 16.50
#